data_AF-A0A1G0SUW4-F1
#
_entry.id   AF-A0A1G0SUW4-F1
#
_cell.length_a   1.000
_cell.length_b   1.000
_cell.length_c   1.000
_cell.angle_alpha   90.00
_cell.angle_beta   90.00
_cell.angle_gamma   90.00
#
_symmetry.space_group_name_H-M   'P 1'
#
loop_
_entity.id
_entity.type
_entity.pdbx_description
1 polymer ?
#
loop_
_entity_poly.entity_id
_entity_poly.type
_entity_poly.pdbx_seq_one_letter_code
_entity_poly.pdbx_strand_id
1 'polypeptide(L)'
;MKKIIFVISFLFTLTLNAQIEDKFGMNSLLQAGAISVTIGGDFIVTGSFPAIVTERVDQFITRIYSEATDKILRTTTDPILLEKLKERIEDFTLRDITLKRASGEVLKLDLLKFRINGDFANNPYLKNDDVIIFPQNDFERNFFTVEGAVNNPGKFYYAEDDDLQDALELARGINKAYEDVNLVNIYRLSYDGQKMDVIKTDVSSNIPLQRGDRIIIAADETQKKEFSVLVVGEVNSPGKIPITKSTTTLNEVIKIAGGLRETASLKRARLYSGNSAKLLLEKQFGIKLEEQSELIDAQLNDRFLLFEDMLMYRMSNLTEQDTGYFFIENQLRILSEGSSFNLLNLENPESDLKNHIVHDGDILLIPREKKTVFVFGQVSNPGNIDFKEGYDYSYYIEKAGGLGEYSDDDIMIIKNDTRNWISVDDENVKIEEGDYIWVPKNPVRSFDFHIYRLSNYLSIVGSIATIIILVVQLGK
;
A
#
# COMPACT_ATOMS: atom_id res chain seq x y z
N MET A 1 19.57 75.96 -7.59
CA MET A 1 19.45 74.52 -7.93
C MET A 1 20.47 73.74 -7.10
N LYS A 2 20.37 73.39 -5.80
CA LYS A 2 19.27 73.25 -4.83
C LYS A 2 18.05 72.54 -5.42
N LYS A 3 18.11 71.20 -5.49
CA LYS A 3 16.97 70.25 -5.28
C LYS A 3 17.24 68.76 -5.63
N ILE A 4 18.42 68.35 -6.09
CA ILE A 4 18.59 66.94 -6.56
C ILE A 4 19.64 66.10 -5.79
N ILE A 5 20.40 66.67 -4.84
CA ILE A 5 21.40 65.90 -4.08
C ILE A 5 20.89 65.43 -2.70
N PHE A 6 19.76 65.94 -2.22
CA PHE A 6 19.22 65.60 -0.90
C PHE A 6 18.28 64.37 -0.88
N VAL A 7 17.97 63.77 -2.04
CA VAL A 7 17.04 62.63 -2.14
C VAL A 7 17.78 61.28 -2.18
N ILE A 8 19.07 61.26 -2.52
CA ILE A 8 19.85 60.01 -2.60
C ILE A 8 20.52 59.65 -1.25
N SER A 9 20.72 60.62 -0.36
CA SER A 9 21.26 60.35 1.00
C SER A 9 20.19 59.91 2.01
N PHE A 10 18.90 60.01 1.68
CA PHE A 10 17.79 59.59 2.55
C PHE A 10 17.27 58.18 2.24
N LEU A 11 17.71 57.59 1.12
CA LEU A 11 17.39 56.21 0.71
C LEU A 11 18.46 55.19 1.12
N PHE A 12 19.59 55.63 1.68
CA PHE A 12 20.64 54.76 2.22
C PHE A 12 20.66 54.66 3.75
N THR A 13 19.71 55.30 4.44
CA THR A 13 19.54 55.23 5.91
C THR A 13 18.34 54.38 6.34
N LEU A 14 17.77 53.57 5.44
CA LEU A 14 16.67 52.64 5.74
C LEU A 14 17.01 51.15 5.51
N THR A 15 18.28 50.79 5.29
CA THR A 15 18.73 49.39 5.16
C THR A 15 19.75 48.99 6.21
N LEU A 16 19.74 49.64 7.38
CA LEU A 16 20.54 49.27 8.54
C LEU A 16 19.66 49.35 9.79
N ASN A 17 18.67 48.46 9.88
CA ASN A 17 18.06 47.99 11.13
C ASN A 17 17.11 46.84 10.81
N ALA A 18 17.66 45.63 10.75
CA ALA A 18 16.94 44.37 10.98
C ALA A 18 17.96 43.26 11.26
N GLN A 19 18.89 43.50 12.18
CA GLN A 19 19.81 42.47 12.70
C GLN A 19 20.28 42.75 14.13
N ILE A 20 19.47 43.51 14.88
CA ILE A 20 19.71 43.82 16.31
C ILE A 20 18.35 43.76 17.04
N GLU A 21 17.77 42.56 17.07
CA GLU A 21 16.70 42.09 17.96
C GLU A 21 16.86 40.56 17.84
N ASP A 22 17.58 39.87 18.73
CA ASP A 22 16.99 39.32 19.95
C ASP A 22 18.03 38.85 21.00
N LYS A 23 19.28 39.33 20.95
CA LYS A 23 20.34 38.87 21.87
C LYS A 23 20.63 39.74 23.08
N PHE A 24 19.99 40.90 23.23
CA PHE A 24 20.17 41.77 24.40
C PHE A 24 18.86 42.49 24.71
N GLY A 25 17.96 41.86 25.47
CA GLY A 25 16.67 42.49 25.80
C GLY A 25 15.73 41.75 26.74
N MET A 26 15.90 40.45 27.02
CA MET A 26 15.04 39.71 27.97
C MET A 26 15.74 39.24 29.26
N ASN A 27 17.07 39.22 29.29
CA ASN A 27 17.82 38.73 30.47
C ASN A 27 17.86 39.70 31.66
N SER A 28 17.55 40.99 31.46
CA SER A 28 17.68 42.02 32.50
C SER A 28 16.37 42.32 33.25
N LEU A 29 15.22 41.90 32.75
CA LEU A 29 13.90 42.14 33.36
C LEU A 29 13.33 40.89 34.06
N LEU A 30 13.95 39.72 33.86
CA LEU A 30 13.55 38.44 34.49
C LEU A 30 14.14 38.21 35.90
N GLN A 31 14.95 39.13 36.45
CA GLN A 31 15.57 38.91 37.77
C GLN A 31 14.62 39.12 38.96
N ALA A 32 13.47 39.77 38.78
CA ALA A 32 12.47 39.88 39.83
C ALA A 32 11.55 38.64 39.81
N GLY A 33 11.89 37.61 40.60
CA GLY A 33 11.06 36.41 40.76
C GLY A 33 11.54 35.15 40.01
N ALA A 34 12.78 35.15 39.50
CA ALA A 34 13.41 33.93 39.00
C ALA A 34 13.67 32.95 40.16
N ILE A 35 13.29 31.70 39.95
CA ILE A 35 13.59 30.57 40.82
C ILE A 35 14.53 29.61 40.11
N SER A 36 15.24 28.79 40.88
CA SER A 36 16.07 27.72 40.35
C SER A 36 15.31 26.39 40.42
N VAL A 37 15.25 25.66 39.31
CA VAL A 37 14.65 24.32 39.23
C VAL A 37 15.66 23.38 38.61
N THR A 38 15.84 22.20 39.21
CA THR A 38 16.80 21.20 38.75
C THR A 38 16.10 20.08 38.00
N ILE A 39 16.62 19.71 36.83
CA ILE A 39 16.22 18.52 36.09
C ILE A 39 17.31 17.47 36.24
N GLY A 40 16.92 16.27 36.66
CA GLY A 40 17.77 15.10 36.76
C GLY A 40 17.12 13.86 36.16
N GLY A 41 17.85 12.74 36.19
CA GLY A 41 17.38 11.48 35.62
C GLY A 41 17.54 11.43 34.10
N ASP A 42 16.68 10.66 33.45
CA ASP A 42 16.75 10.35 32.01
C ASP A 42 15.99 11.40 31.19
N PHE A 43 16.60 12.57 31.05
CA PHE A 43 16.11 13.66 30.21
C PHE A 43 17.24 14.17 29.32
N ILE A 44 16.89 14.72 28.16
CA ILE A 44 17.87 15.10 27.14
C ILE A 44 18.97 16.05 27.65
N VAL A 45 18.67 16.84 28.68
CA VAL A 45 19.64 17.69 29.40
C VAL A 45 19.37 17.64 30.90
N THR A 46 20.43 17.62 31.70
CA THR A 46 20.32 17.67 33.17
C THR A 46 21.07 18.86 33.74
N GLY A 47 20.63 19.36 34.89
CA GLY A 47 21.20 20.54 35.53
C GLY A 47 20.15 21.45 36.15
N SER A 48 20.59 22.59 36.68
CA SER A 48 19.71 23.62 37.24
C SER A 48 19.47 24.72 36.20
N PHE A 49 18.20 25.08 36.02
CA PHE A 49 17.76 26.06 35.04
C PHE A 49 16.91 27.13 35.72
N PRO A 50 16.95 28.38 35.21
CA PRO A 50 16.05 29.42 35.68
C PRO A 50 14.60 29.11 35.25
N ALA A 51 13.67 29.31 36.17
CA ALA A 51 12.23 29.26 35.97
C ALA A 51 11.57 30.47 36.64
N ILE A 52 10.28 30.69 36.41
CA ILE A 52 9.49 31.70 37.12
C ILE A 52 8.46 31.04 38.03
N VAL A 53 8.11 31.68 39.15
CA VAL A 53 7.15 31.13 40.14
C VAL A 53 5.75 30.84 39.59
N THR A 54 5.38 31.46 38.46
CA THR A 54 4.10 31.24 37.78
C THR A 54 4.17 30.14 36.71
N GLU A 55 5.35 29.58 36.46
CA GLU A 55 5.56 28.50 35.48
C GLU A 55 5.14 27.15 36.09
N ARG A 56 4.50 26.32 35.28
CA ARG A 56 4.16 24.93 35.64
C ARG A 56 5.19 23.97 35.08
N VAL A 57 5.22 22.76 35.63
CA VAL A 57 6.18 21.71 35.26
C VAL A 57 6.18 21.45 33.74
N ASP A 58 5.03 21.21 33.12
CA ASP A 58 4.95 20.90 31.67
C ASP A 58 5.47 22.05 30.80
N GLN A 59 5.15 23.29 31.16
CA GLN A 59 5.61 24.48 30.43
C GLN A 59 7.14 24.61 30.50
N PHE A 60 7.70 24.44 31.70
CA PHE A 60 9.14 24.48 31.93
C PHE A 60 9.85 23.36 31.18
N ILE A 61 9.39 22.12 31.30
CA ILE A 61 9.99 20.97 30.60
C ILE A 61 9.90 21.14 29.08
N THR A 62 8.77 21.61 28.55
CA THR A 62 8.62 21.86 27.10
C THR A 62 9.60 22.92 26.62
N ARG A 63 9.75 24.01 27.37
CA ARG A 63 10.71 25.07 27.03
C ARG A 63 12.15 24.55 27.02
N ILE A 64 12.57 23.86 28.08
CA ILE A 64 13.92 23.28 28.15
C ILE A 64 14.13 22.23 27.05
N TYR A 65 13.11 21.42 26.74
CA TYR A 65 13.16 20.44 25.66
C TYR A 65 13.40 21.11 24.31
N SER A 66 12.64 22.16 23.97
CA SER A 66 12.76 22.90 22.72
C SER A 66 14.13 23.58 22.60
N GLU A 67 14.60 24.25 23.67
CA GLU A 67 15.92 24.90 23.69
C GLU A 67 17.06 23.89 23.46
N ALA A 68 16.98 22.72 24.09
CA ALA A 68 17.97 21.67 23.94
C ALA A 68 17.92 21.00 22.56
N THR A 69 16.73 20.68 22.06
CA THR A 69 16.51 20.08 20.74
C THR A 69 17.05 20.97 19.63
N ASP A 70 16.73 22.27 19.65
CA ASP A 70 17.23 23.24 18.68
C ASP A 70 18.75 23.32 18.68
N LYS A 71 19.37 23.24 19.86
CA LYS A 71 20.84 23.25 19.99
C LYS A 71 21.46 21.97 19.42
N ILE A 72 20.85 20.81 19.66
CA ILE A 72 21.35 19.50 19.19
C ILE A 72 21.19 19.37 17.67
N LEU A 73 20.01 19.71 17.11
CA LEU A 73 19.75 19.56 15.68
C LEU A 73 20.60 20.50 14.80
N ARG A 74 21.09 21.61 15.34
CA ARG A 74 22.02 22.52 14.65
C ARG A 74 23.46 21.99 14.58
N THR A 75 23.77 20.85 15.20
CA THR A 75 25.15 20.32 15.24
C THR A 75 25.60 19.61 13.97
N THR A 76 24.67 19.14 13.12
CA THR A 76 25.00 18.39 11.90
C THR A 76 23.94 18.56 10.82
N THR A 77 24.32 18.38 9.56
CA THR A 77 23.43 18.32 8.40
C THR A 77 23.38 16.94 7.74
N ASP A 78 24.12 15.97 8.28
CA ASP A 78 24.14 14.59 7.77
C ASP A 78 22.81 13.87 8.07
N PRO A 79 22.08 13.35 7.06
CA PRO A 79 20.77 12.73 7.26
C PRO A 79 20.76 11.52 8.21
N ILE A 80 21.80 10.68 8.18
CA ILE A 80 21.87 9.46 9.00
C ILE A 80 22.15 9.84 10.46
N LEU A 81 23.08 10.79 10.66
CA LEU A 81 23.39 11.27 12.01
C LEU A 81 22.22 12.05 12.60
N LEU A 82 21.50 12.83 11.80
CA LEU A 82 20.28 13.51 12.21
C LEU A 82 19.22 12.53 12.73
N GLU A 83 19.02 11.41 12.04
CA GLU A 83 18.03 10.42 12.47
C GLU A 83 18.40 9.79 13.82
N LYS A 84 19.66 9.38 13.99
CA LYS A 84 20.15 8.87 15.29
C LYS A 84 20.05 9.90 16.41
N LEU A 85 20.23 11.19 16.09
CA LEU A 85 20.07 12.26 17.08
C LEU A 85 18.60 12.44 17.46
N LYS A 86 17.66 12.35 16.51
CA LYS A 86 16.23 12.40 16.82
C LYS A 86 15.81 11.25 17.73
N GLU A 87 16.23 10.02 17.42
CA GLU A 87 15.97 8.85 18.27
C GLU A 87 16.43 9.11 19.72
N ARG A 88 17.63 9.66 19.89
CA ARG A 88 18.16 10.01 21.21
C ARG A 88 17.44 11.18 21.88
N ILE A 89 16.97 12.15 21.11
CA ILE A 89 16.20 13.30 21.63
C ILE A 89 14.84 12.83 22.16
N GLU A 90 14.27 11.78 21.58
CA GLU A 90 12.99 11.20 21.99
C GLU A 90 13.12 10.10 23.04
N ASP A 91 14.35 9.78 23.47
CA ASP A 91 14.65 8.72 24.44
C ASP A 91 14.42 9.18 25.89
N PHE A 92 13.19 9.57 26.23
CA PHE A 92 12.72 9.82 27.58
C PHE A 92 11.21 9.61 27.69
N THR A 93 10.70 9.45 28.91
CA THR A 93 9.26 9.30 29.16
C THR A 93 8.68 10.51 29.88
N LEU A 94 7.43 10.85 29.54
CA LEU A 94 6.65 11.89 30.21
C LEU A 94 5.78 11.35 31.37
N ARG A 95 5.96 10.07 31.71
CA ARG A 95 5.22 9.36 32.77
C ARG A 95 6.15 9.02 33.94
N ASP A 96 5.55 8.78 35.10
CA ASP A 96 6.25 8.42 36.34
C ASP A 96 7.37 9.41 36.75
N ILE A 97 7.20 10.69 36.40
CA ILE A 97 8.15 11.75 36.73
C ILE A 97 8.04 12.05 38.22
N THR A 98 9.18 12.21 38.90
CA THR A 98 9.21 12.52 40.33
C THR A 98 9.58 13.98 40.55
N LEU A 99 8.70 14.77 41.16
CA LEU A 99 8.98 16.12 41.62
C LEU A 99 9.26 16.11 43.13
N LYS A 100 10.47 16.52 43.52
CA LYS A 100 10.85 16.70 44.92
C LYS A 100 10.92 18.19 45.24
N ARG A 101 10.16 18.61 46.26
CA ARG A 101 10.18 19.98 46.78
C ARG A 101 11.29 20.16 47.80
N ALA A 102 11.74 21.38 48.00
CA ALA A 102 12.66 21.75 49.09
C ALA A 102 12.12 21.40 50.50
N SER A 103 10.79 21.35 50.67
CA SER A 103 10.14 20.93 51.92
C SER A 103 10.29 19.45 52.24
N GLY A 104 10.75 18.63 51.30
CA GLY A 104 10.78 17.17 51.39
C GLY A 104 9.52 16.48 50.83
N GLU A 105 8.52 17.23 50.39
CA GLU A 105 7.35 16.70 49.68
C GLU A 105 7.78 16.06 48.35
N VAL A 106 7.25 14.86 48.05
CA VAL A 106 7.51 14.12 46.82
C VAL A 106 6.19 13.89 46.11
N LEU A 107 6.11 14.32 44.85
CA LEU A 107 4.95 14.17 43.98
C LEU A 107 5.33 13.31 42.78
N LYS A 108 4.45 12.38 42.40
CA LYS A 108 4.52 11.64 41.14
C LYS A 108 3.66 12.37 40.12
N LEU A 109 4.22 12.61 38.94
CA LEU A 109 3.62 13.40 37.87
C LEU A 109 3.54 12.56 36.59
N ASP A 110 2.40 12.63 35.93
CA ASP A 110 2.20 12.09 34.59
C ASP A 110 1.87 13.23 33.61
N LEU A 111 2.90 13.81 33.00
CA LEU A 111 2.74 14.93 32.06
C LEU A 111 2.08 14.47 30.76
N LEU A 112 2.16 13.17 30.43
CA LEU A 112 1.45 12.63 29.27
C LEU A 112 -0.07 12.62 29.53
N LYS A 113 -0.52 12.15 30.70
CA LYS A 113 -1.94 12.22 31.09
C LYS A 113 -2.42 13.67 31.15
N PHE A 114 -1.65 14.59 31.75
CA PHE A 114 -1.98 16.03 31.74
C PHE A 114 -2.23 16.56 30.32
N ARG A 115 -1.41 16.17 29.33
CA ARG A 115 -1.58 16.60 27.93
C ARG A 115 -2.82 16.00 27.26
N ILE A 116 -3.37 14.92 27.80
CA ILE A 116 -4.58 14.26 27.30
C ILE A 116 -5.83 14.87 27.95
N ASN A 117 -5.86 14.97 29.28
CA ASN A 117 -7.08 15.28 30.03
C ASN A 117 -7.10 16.68 30.69
N GLY A 118 -5.96 17.37 30.73
CA GLY A 118 -5.83 18.69 31.36
C GLY A 118 -5.83 18.66 32.90
N ASP A 119 -5.59 17.50 33.53
CA ASP A 119 -5.56 17.38 34.99
C ASP A 119 -4.32 18.08 35.57
N PHE A 120 -4.57 19.24 36.18
CA PHE A 120 -3.53 20.07 36.78
C PHE A 120 -2.87 19.45 38.03
N ALA A 121 -3.41 18.37 38.60
CA ALA A 121 -2.72 17.61 39.64
C ALA A 121 -1.39 17.04 39.13
N ASN A 122 -1.35 16.62 37.85
CA ASN A 122 -0.16 16.13 37.17
C ASN A 122 0.79 17.24 36.69
N ASN A 123 0.37 18.51 36.75
CA ASN A 123 1.15 19.65 36.26
C ASN A 123 1.18 20.81 37.26
N PRO A 124 1.76 20.63 38.46
CA PRO A 124 1.75 21.66 39.49
C PRO A 124 2.63 22.87 39.12
N TYR A 125 2.43 23.99 39.83
CA TYR A 125 3.35 25.13 39.75
C TYR A 125 4.71 24.81 40.36
N LEU A 126 5.76 25.38 39.77
CA LEU A 126 7.13 25.28 40.23
C LEU A 126 7.37 26.14 41.47
N LYS A 127 8.25 25.67 42.33
CA LYS A 127 8.78 26.38 43.50
C LYS A 127 10.30 26.40 43.44
N ASN A 128 10.90 27.31 44.20
CA ASN A 128 12.35 27.39 44.27
C ASN A 128 12.94 26.09 44.83
N ASP A 129 14.04 25.66 44.21
CA ASP A 129 14.78 24.44 44.53
C ASP A 129 13.99 23.14 44.31
N ASP A 130 12.95 23.18 43.46
CA ASP A 130 12.29 21.98 42.97
C ASP A 130 13.27 21.12 42.15
N VAL A 131 13.21 19.80 42.34
CA VAL A 131 13.99 18.82 41.60
C VAL A 131 13.04 17.89 40.85
N ILE A 132 13.04 17.95 39.52
CA ILE A 132 12.26 17.11 38.62
C ILE A 132 13.18 15.97 38.16
N ILE A 133 12.78 14.74 38.41
CA ILE A 133 13.56 13.53 38.11
C ILE A 133 12.78 12.68 37.12
N PHE A 134 13.33 12.51 35.93
CA PHE A 134 12.81 11.61 34.90
C PHE A 134 13.26 10.17 35.18
N PRO A 135 12.36 9.18 35.14
CA PRO A 135 12.72 7.79 35.34
C PRO A 135 13.49 7.26 34.12
N GLN A 136 14.18 6.14 34.29
CA GLN A 136 14.87 5.49 33.19
C GLN A 136 13.89 5.03 32.09
N ASN A 137 14.22 5.32 30.84
CA ASN A 137 13.37 5.04 29.70
C ASN A 137 13.51 3.59 29.17
N ASP A 138 13.14 2.60 29.97
CA ASP A 138 13.18 1.18 29.57
C ASP A 138 11.89 0.74 28.87
N PHE A 139 11.55 1.33 27.72
CA PHE A 139 10.37 0.93 26.94
C PHE A 139 10.43 -0.54 26.49
N GLU A 140 11.59 -1.18 26.47
CA GLU A 140 11.73 -2.59 26.09
C GLU A 140 11.22 -3.56 27.17
N ARG A 141 11.26 -3.16 28.45
CA ARG A 141 10.84 -4.05 29.56
C ARG A 141 9.78 -3.44 30.46
N ASN A 142 9.57 -2.13 30.44
CA ASN A 142 8.64 -1.40 31.28
C ASN A 142 7.52 -0.76 30.45
N PHE A 143 6.68 -1.60 29.86
CA PHE A 143 5.60 -1.15 28.99
C PHE A 143 4.34 -1.99 29.19
N PHE A 144 3.24 -1.52 28.64
CA PHE A 144 2.10 -2.35 28.25
C PHE A 144 1.66 -1.93 26.83
N THR A 145 0.90 -2.77 26.16
CA THR A 145 0.41 -2.49 24.80
C THR A 145 -1.10 -2.42 24.80
N VAL A 146 -1.68 -1.45 24.09
CA VAL A 146 -3.12 -1.33 23.87
C VAL A 146 -3.41 -1.43 22.38
N GLU A 147 -4.29 -2.35 22.01
CA GLU A 147 -4.67 -2.64 20.62
C GLU A 147 -6.20 -2.75 20.49
N GLY A 148 -6.69 -2.82 19.25
CA GLY A 148 -8.11 -2.99 18.94
C GLY A 148 -8.85 -1.66 18.85
N ALA A 149 -10.06 -1.59 19.41
CA ALA A 149 -11.02 -0.50 19.22
C ALA A 149 -10.73 0.77 20.02
N VAL A 150 -9.52 1.33 19.88
CA VAL A 150 -9.07 2.56 20.54
C VAL A 150 -8.63 3.61 19.53
N ASN A 151 -8.59 4.88 19.94
CA ASN A 151 -8.21 5.98 19.03
C ASN A 151 -6.70 6.05 18.77
N ASN A 152 -5.89 5.56 19.70
CA ASN A 152 -4.43 5.57 19.60
C ASN A 152 -3.86 4.22 20.09
N PRO A 153 -3.96 3.16 19.28
CA PRO A 153 -3.34 1.88 19.61
C PRO A 153 -1.82 2.02 19.61
N GLY A 154 -1.14 1.36 20.54
CA GLY A 154 0.30 1.48 20.66
C GLY A 154 0.87 0.91 21.95
N LYS A 155 2.18 1.10 22.08
CA LYS A 155 2.99 0.71 23.24
C LYS A 155 3.14 1.92 24.16
N PHE A 156 2.85 1.75 25.44
CA PHE A 156 2.90 2.81 26.45
C PHE A 156 3.84 2.43 27.58
N TYR A 157 4.52 3.41 28.16
CA TYR A 157 5.37 3.21 29.33
C TYR A 157 4.50 2.84 30.53
N TYR A 158 4.83 1.77 31.26
CA TYR A 158 4.09 1.36 32.46
C TYR A 158 4.55 2.20 33.66
N ALA A 159 3.63 2.95 34.26
CA ALA A 159 3.82 3.59 35.55
C ALA A 159 3.32 2.65 36.67
N GLU A 160 3.89 2.79 37.86
CA GLU A 160 3.41 2.04 39.02
C GLU A 160 1.94 2.40 39.29
N ASP A 161 1.13 1.41 39.65
CA ASP A 161 -0.31 1.50 39.88
C ASP A 161 -1.20 1.79 38.66
N ASP A 162 -0.66 1.73 37.43
CA ASP A 162 -1.50 1.86 36.23
C ASP A 162 -2.61 0.81 36.19
N ASP A 163 -3.81 1.24 35.83
CA ASP A 163 -4.98 0.39 35.64
C ASP A 163 -5.53 0.40 34.19
N LEU A 164 -6.57 -0.40 33.95
CA LEU A 164 -7.21 -0.47 32.63
C LEU A 164 -7.76 0.90 32.16
N GLN A 165 -8.24 1.74 33.07
CA GLN A 165 -8.75 3.08 32.71
C GLN A 165 -7.59 3.99 32.28
N ASP A 166 -6.44 3.88 32.93
CA ASP A 166 -5.22 4.58 32.52
C ASP A 166 -4.77 4.16 31.12
N ALA A 167 -4.78 2.86 30.81
CA ALA A 167 -4.48 2.37 29.48
C ALA A 167 -5.45 2.91 28.42
N LEU A 168 -6.75 2.92 28.72
CA LEU A 168 -7.77 3.49 27.84
C LEU A 168 -7.58 4.99 27.65
N GLU A 169 -7.25 5.73 28.71
CA GLU A 169 -6.98 7.17 28.65
C GLU A 169 -5.77 7.47 27.75
N LEU A 170 -4.66 6.75 27.93
CA LEU A 170 -3.46 6.90 27.10
C LEU A 170 -3.71 6.54 25.63
N ALA A 171 -4.58 5.55 25.39
CA ALA A 171 -5.06 5.18 24.06
C ALA A 171 -6.12 6.15 23.50
N ARG A 172 -6.37 7.28 24.20
CA ARG A 172 -7.35 8.33 23.85
C ARG A 172 -8.79 7.85 23.78
N GLY A 173 -9.13 6.88 24.61
CA GLY A 173 -10.44 6.25 24.70
C GLY A 173 -10.79 5.36 23.52
N ILE A 174 -12.00 4.79 23.60
CA ILE A 174 -12.54 3.92 22.55
C ILE A 174 -12.79 4.73 21.27
N ASN A 175 -12.43 4.14 20.14
CA ASN A 175 -12.72 4.73 18.85
C ASN A 175 -14.21 4.55 18.52
N LYS A 176 -14.91 5.68 18.32
CA LYS A 176 -16.35 5.73 18.05
C LYS A 176 -16.75 5.12 16.70
N ALA A 177 -15.78 4.84 15.83
CA ALA A 177 -16.01 4.05 14.63
C ALA A 177 -16.39 2.61 14.94
N TYR A 178 -16.15 2.13 16.17
CA TYR A 178 -16.56 0.81 16.67
C TYR A 178 -17.88 0.89 17.44
N GLU A 179 -18.73 -0.12 17.27
CA GLU A 179 -20.01 -0.26 17.97
C GLU A 179 -19.90 -1.38 19.01
N ASP A 180 -20.69 -1.29 20.09
CA ASP A 180 -20.83 -2.33 21.13
C ASP A 180 -19.52 -2.84 21.77
N VAL A 181 -18.54 -1.93 21.91
CA VAL A 181 -17.22 -2.23 22.50
C VAL A 181 -17.33 -2.41 24.02
N ASN A 182 -17.60 -3.63 24.46
CA ASN A 182 -17.71 -3.96 25.88
C ASN A 182 -16.63 -4.93 26.37
N LEU A 183 -16.01 -5.71 25.48
CA LEU A 183 -15.11 -6.79 25.86
C LEU A 183 -13.64 -6.36 25.80
N VAL A 184 -12.91 -6.63 26.87
CA VAL A 184 -11.45 -6.44 26.95
C VAL A 184 -10.78 -7.77 27.25
N ASN A 185 -9.76 -8.11 26.46
CA ASN A 185 -8.89 -9.25 26.72
C ASN A 185 -7.51 -8.74 27.12
N ILE A 186 -7.07 -9.05 28.34
CA ILE A 186 -5.72 -8.75 28.81
C ILE A 186 -4.91 -10.05 28.79
N TYR A 187 -3.88 -10.08 27.96
CA TYR A 187 -2.91 -11.16 27.87
C TYR A 187 -1.73 -10.82 28.75
N ARG A 188 -1.53 -11.63 29.79
CA ARG A 188 -0.49 -11.44 30.79
C ARG A 188 0.45 -12.63 30.79
N LEU A 189 1.70 -12.37 30.41
CA LEU A 189 2.74 -13.39 30.40
C LEU A 189 3.33 -13.53 31.82
N SER A 190 3.49 -14.76 32.28
CA SER A 190 4.18 -15.02 33.55
C SER A 190 5.64 -14.56 33.49
N TYR A 191 6.23 -14.24 34.64
CA TYR A 191 7.61 -13.76 34.73
C TYR A 191 8.65 -14.69 34.08
N ASP A 192 8.41 -16.01 34.08
CA ASP A 192 9.27 -17.02 33.44
C ASP A 192 8.99 -17.24 31.94
N GLY A 193 7.98 -16.55 31.39
CA GLY A 193 7.56 -16.66 30.00
C GLY A 193 6.83 -17.95 29.63
N GLN A 194 6.49 -18.82 30.60
CA GLN A 194 5.95 -20.16 30.31
C GLN A 194 4.42 -20.24 30.29
N LYS A 195 3.72 -19.26 30.87
CA LYS A 195 2.26 -19.24 30.95
C LYS A 195 1.72 -17.90 30.46
N MET A 196 0.63 -17.99 29.71
CA MET A 196 -0.14 -16.83 29.28
C MET A 196 -1.51 -16.88 29.95
N ASP A 197 -1.77 -15.94 30.84
CA ASP A 197 -3.09 -15.74 31.43
C ASP A 197 -3.89 -14.81 30.53
N VAL A 198 -5.18 -15.14 30.32
CA VAL A 198 -6.11 -14.32 29.55
C VAL A 198 -7.24 -13.87 30.46
N ILE A 199 -7.18 -12.61 30.87
CA ILE A 199 -8.20 -11.98 31.71
C ILE A 199 -9.24 -11.35 30.77
N LYS A 200 -10.46 -11.90 30.78
CA LYS A 200 -11.60 -11.35 30.04
C LYS A 200 -12.41 -10.47 30.97
N THR A 201 -12.59 -9.20 30.61
CA THR A 201 -13.24 -8.22 31.46
C THR A 201 -14.03 -7.21 30.63
N ASP A 202 -14.74 -6.32 31.30
CA ASP A 202 -15.48 -5.22 30.67
C ASP A 202 -14.63 -3.94 30.63
N VAL A 203 -14.82 -3.10 29.62
CA VAL A 203 -14.17 -1.79 29.47
C VAL A 203 -14.28 -0.92 30.73
N SER A 204 -15.41 -1.00 31.44
CA SER A 204 -15.67 -0.24 32.66
C SER A 204 -14.97 -0.77 33.92
N SER A 205 -14.26 -1.90 33.81
CA SER A 205 -13.60 -2.53 34.95
C SER A 205 -12.35 -1.76 35.34
N ASN A 206 -12.05 -1.73 36.63
CA ASN A 206 -10.78 -1.22 37.14
C ASN A 206 -9.87 -2.42 37.48
N ILE A 207 -9.09 -2.84 36.48
CA ILE A 207 -8.11 -3.94 36.62
C ILE A 207 -6.71 -3.34 36.70
N PRO A 208 -5.92 -3.64 37.74
CA PRO A 208 -4.53 -3.21 37.81
C PRO A 208 -3.70 -3.93 36.73
N LEU A 209 -2.91 -3.15 36.00
CA LEU A 209 -2.06 -3.63 34.94
C LEU A 209 -0.71 -4.10 35.49
N GLN A 210 -0.01 -4.86 34.66
CA GLN A 210 1.35 -5.30 34.91
C GLN A 210 2.24 -5.00 33.71
N ARG A 211 3.55 -4.94 33.95
CA ARG A 211 4.54 -4.81 32.89
C ARG A 211 4.42 -5.97 31.91
N GLY A 212 4.42 -5.65 30.63
CA GLY A 212 4.28 -6.59 29.52
C GLY A 212 2.84 -6.98 29.20
N ASP A 213 1.83 -6.45 29.91
CA ASP A 213 0.43 -6.73 29.58
C ASP A 213 0.10 -6.28 28.14
N ARG A 214 -0.58 -7.15 27.41
CA ARG A 214 -1.15 -6.82 26.10
C ARG A 214 -2.67 -6.76 26.23
N ILE A 215 -3.20 -5.57 26.07
CA ILE A 215 -4.61 -5.23 26.26
C ILE A 215 -5.23 -5.10 24.88
N ILE A 216 -6.18 -5.98 24.56
CA ILE A 216 -6.93 -5.95 23.31
C ILE A 216 -8.35 -5.54 23.64
N ILE A 217 -8.74 -4.34 23.21
CA ILE A 217 -10.12 -3.88 23.26
C ILE A 217 -10.85 -4.54 22.10
N ALA A 218 -11.56 -5.63 22.41
CA ALA A 218 -12.24 -6.42 21.41
C ALA A 218 -13.48 -5.67 20.94
N ALA A 219 -13.54 -5.47 19.63
CA ALA A 219 -14.74 -5.03 18.95
C ALA A 219 -14.91 -5.87 17.69
N ASP A 220 -16.15 -6.05 17.29
CA ASP A 220 -16.42 -6.51 15.93
C ASP A 220 -15.94 -5.42 14.97
N GLU A 221 -15.24 -5.80 13.90
CA GLU A 221 -14.91 -4.85 12.85
C GLU A 221 -16.20 -4.20 12.37
N THR A 222 -16.26 -2.87 12.40
CA THR A 222 -17.47 -2.22 11.89
C THR A 222 -17.48 -2.37 10.39
N GLN A 223 -18.57 -2.98 9.91
CA GLN A 223 -18.82 -3.21 8.49
C GLN A 223 -19.25 -1.92 7.79
N LYS A 224 -19.02 -0.75 8.42
CA LYS A 224 -19.22 0.58 7.84
C LYS A 224 -17.97 1.00 7.04
N LYS A 225 -17.47 0.08 6.21
CA LYS A 225 -16.43 0.34 5.21
C LYS A 225 -17.12 0.60 3.86
N GLU A 226 -16.48 1.35 2.99
CA GLU A 226 -16.98 1.53 1.61
C GLU A 226 -16.72 0.22 0.85
N PHE A 227 -17.78 -0.52 0.54
CA PHE A 227 -17.69 -1.69 -0.34
C PHE A 227 -18.19 -1.31 -1.72
N SER A 228 -17.43 -1.62 -2.76
CA SER A 228 -17.82 -1.27 -4.13
C SER A 228 -17.37 -2.29 -5.17
N VAL A 229 -18.13 -2.32 -6.27
CA VAL A 229 -17.78 -3.04 -7.49
C VAL A 229 -17.45 -2.02 -8.56
N LEU A 230 -16.33 -2.20 -9.27
CA LEU A 230 -15.99 -1.36 -10.40
C LEU A 230 -16.70 -1.86 -11.66
N VAL A 231 -17.62 -1.08 -12.21
CA VAL A 231 -18.31 -1.39 -13.46
C VAL A 231 -17.71 -0.59 -14.60
N VAL A 232 -17.20 -1.29 -15.62
CA VAL A 232 -16.51 -0.71 -16.77
C VAL A 232 -17.18 -1.14 -18.08
N GLY A 233 -17.47 -0.16 -18.94
CA GLY A 233 -17.89 -0.40 -20.33
C GLY A 233 -19.33 0.05 -20.62
N GLU A 234 -20.07 -0.76 -21.39
CA GLU A 234 -21.37 -0.42 -22.00
C GLU A 234 -22.55 -0.57 -21.04
N VAL A 235 -22.52 0.21 -19.97
CA VAL A 235 -23.65 0.45 -19.06
C VAL A 235 -24.05 1.92 -19.11
N ASN A 236 -25.25 2.25 -18.63
CA ASN A 236 -25.70 3.64 -18.63
C ASN A 236 -24.87 4.54 -17.71
N SER A 237 -24.45 4.03 -16.56
CA SER A 237 -23.64 4.72 -15.55
C SER A 237 -22.45 3.86 -15.11
N PRO A 238 -21.30 3.88 -15.81
CA PRO A 238 -20.09 3.19 -15.39
C PRO A 238 -19.40 3.89 -14.20
N GLY A 239 -18.64 3.16 -13.40
CA GLY A 239 -17.94 3.69 -12.22
C GLY A 239 -17.93 2.70 -11.04
N LYS A 240 -17.51 3.19 -9.86
CA LYS A 240 -17.61 2.44 -8.60
C LYS A 240 -19.09 2.43 -8.15
N ILE A 241 -19.68 1.24 -8.07
CA ILE A 241 -21.05 1.01 -7.62
C ILE A 241 -21.00 0.54 -6.16
N PRO A 242 -21.64 1.26 -5.22
CA PRO A 242 -21.64 0.86 -3.83
C PRO A 242 -22.44 -0.43 -3.63
N ILE A 243 -21.91 -1.34 -2.82
CA ILE A 243 -22.54 -2.62 -2.48
C ILE A 243 -22.60 -2.82 -0.97
N THR A 244 -23.38 -3.81 -0.56
CA THR A 244 -23.33 -4.36 0.80
C THR A 244 -22.28 -5.48 0.84
N LYS A 245 -21.73 -5.76 2.03
CA LYS A 245 -20.66 -6.75 2.21
C LYS A 245 -20.95 -8.11 1.57
N SER A 246 -22.18 -8.60 1.65
CA SER A 246 -22.48 -9.99 1.33
C SER A 246 -23.90 -10.27 0.85
N THR A 247 -24.68 -9.24 0.48
CA THR A 247 -26.05 -9.46 -0.01
C THR A 247 -26.32 -8.88 -1.39
N THR A 248 -25.49 -7.94 -1.86
CA THR A 248 -25.73 -7.31 -3.15
C THR A 248 -25.43 -8.27 -4.28
N THR A 249 -26.36 -8.38 -5.22
CA THR A 249 -26.25 -9.29 -6.37
C THR A 249 -25.73 -8.58 -7.61
N LEU A 250 -25.16 -9.35 -8.55
CA LEU A 250 -24.72 -8.83 -9.86
C LEU A 250 -25.86 -8.10 -10.61
N ASN A 251 -27.09 -8.61 -10.53
CA ASN A 251 -28.25 -7.97 -11.14
C ASN A 251 -28.58 -6.61 -10.51
N GLU A 252 -28.45 -6.49 -9.19
CA GLU A 252 -28.62 -5.20 -8.50
C GLU A 252 -27.53 -4.21 -8.91
N VAL A 253 -26.28 -4.64 -9.01
CA VAL A 253 -25.18 -3.79 -9.49
C VAL A 253 -25.50 -3.25 -10.88
N ILE A 254 -25.95 -4.10 -11.81
CA ILE A 254 -26.31 -3.67 -13.18
C ILE A 254 -27.49 -2.70 -13.18
N LYS A 255 -28.49 -2.93 -12.31
CA LYS A 255 -29.62 -2.00 -12.15
C LYS A 255 -29.18 -0.64 -11.60
N ILE A 256 -28.31 -0.62 -10.60
CA ILE A 256 -27.75 0.62 -10.04
C ILE A 256 -26.90 1.35 -11.08
N ALA A 257 -26.17 0.62 -11.92
CA ALA A 257 -25.47 1.14 -13.09
C ALA A 257 -26.41 1.63 -14.22
N GLY A 258 -27.73 1.65 -13.98
CA GLY A 258 -28.75 2.13 -14.91
C GLY A 258 -29.12 1.15 -16.02
N GLY A 259 -28.66 -0.10 -15.95
CA GLY A 259 -28.85 -1.13 -16.97
C GLY A 259 -27.78 -1.15 -18.05
N LEU A 260 -27.83 -2.20 -18.87
CA LEU A 260 -26.95 -2.39 -20.04
C LEU A 260 -27.39 -1.47 -21.18
N ARG A 261 -26.43 -1.00 -22.00
CA ARG A 261 -26.73 -0.33 -23.28
C ARG A 261 -27.07 -1.36 -24.35
N GLU A 262 -27.77 -0.94 -25.40
CA GLU A 262 -28.08 -1.80 -26.57
C GLU A 262 -26.82 -2.32 -27.27
N THR A 263 -25.70 -1.61 -27.14
CA THR A 263 -24.40 -1.98 -27.70
C THR A 263 -23.55 -2.84 -26.77
N ALA A 264 -24.09 -3.35 -25.66
CA ALA A 264 -23.35 -4.16 -24.70
C ALA A 264 -23.17 -5.60 -25.20
N SER A 265 -21.96 -6.15 -25.08
CA SER A 265 -21.66 -7.53 -25.45
C SER A 265 -21.66 -8.45 -24.22
N LEU A 266 -22.73 -9.19 -24.00
CA LEU A 266 -22.79 -10.19 -22.92
C LEU A 266 -21.87 -11.38 -23.16
N LYS A 267 -21.64 -11.78 -24.41
CA LYS A 267 -20.70 -12.85 -24.79
C LYS A 267 -19.29 -12.60 -24.25
N ARG A 268 -18.89 -11.33 -24.24
CA ARG A 268 -17.57 -10.86 -23.81
C ARG A 268 -17.56 -10.24 -22.42
N ALA A 269 -18.72 -10.12 -21.80
CA ALA A 269 -18.80 -9.59 -20.45
C ALA A 269 -18.20 -10.62 -19.47
N ARG A 270 -17.43 -10.08 -18.53
CA ARG A 270 -16.73 -10.86 -17.52
C ARG A 270 -16.89 -10.15 -16.18
N LEU A 271 -17.30 -10.89 -15.17
CA LEU A 271 -17.13 -10.48 -13.78
C LEU A 271 -15.82 -11.09 -13.30
N TYR A 272 -14.88 -10.26 -12.86
CA TYR A 272 -13.69 -10.69 -12.16
C TYR A 272 -13.91 -10.50 -10.66
N SER A 273 -13.98 -11.59 -9.90
CA SER A 273 -14.26 -11.57 -8.48
C SER A 273 -13.00 -11.77 -7.64
N GLY A 274 -12.83 -10.98 -6.59
CA GLY A 274 -11.68 -11.05 -5.69
C GLY A 274 -10.43 -10.28 -6.13
N ASN A 275 -9.42 -10.29 -5.27
CA ASN A 275 -8.21 -9.45 -5.38
C ASN A 275 -7.32 -9.77 -6.60
N SER A 276 -7.55 -10.87 -7.31
CA SER A 276 -6.70 -11.34 -8.42
C SER A 276 -6.65 -10.35 -9.59
N ALA A 277 -7.81 -9.83 -10.03
CA ALA A 277 -7.88 -8.87 -11.12
C ALA A 277 -7.41 -7.47 -10.70
N LYS A 278 -7.76 -7.02 -9.50
CA LYS A 278 -7.26 -5.77 -8.89
C LYS A 278 -5.73 -5.77 -8.86
N LEU A 279 -5.14 -6.85 -8.33
CA LEU A 279 -3.69 -7.00 -8.19
C LEU A 279 -2.96 -7.02 -9.54
N LEU A 280 -3.52 -7.70 -10.53
CA LEU A 280 -2.94 -7.72 -11.88
C LEU A 280 -3.02 -6.36 -12.57
N LEU A 281 -4.13 -5.62 -12.39
CA LEU A 281 -4.27 -4.28 -12.96
C LEU A 281 -3.30 -3.27 -12.33
N GLU A 282 -3.11 -3.33 -11.01
CA GLU A 282 -2.14 -2.51 -10.29
C GLU A 282 -0.70 -2.84 -10.71
N LYS A 283 -0.35 -4.13 -10.79
CA LYS A 283 1.01 -4.60 -11.08
C LYS A 283 1.43 -4.41 -12.52
N GLN A 284 0.56 -4.75 -13.48
CA GLN A 284 0.91 -4.74 -14.91
C GLN A 284 0.74 -3.37 -15.55
N PHE A 285 -0.21 -2.56 -15.07
CA PHE A 285 -0.57 -1.29 -15.70
C PHE A 285 -0.37 -0.07 -14.79
N GLY A 286 0.02 -0.25 -13.51
CA GLY A 286 0.27 0.85 -12.58
C GLY A 286 -0.98 1.63 -12.18
N ILE A 287 -2.17 1.07 -12.42
CA ILE A 287 -3.46 1.72 -12.14
C ILE A 287 -3.77 1.51 -10.66
N LYS A 288 -3.51 2.52 -9.81
CA LYS A 288 -3.87 2.48 -8.38
C LYS A 288 -5.39 2.58 -8.22
N LEU A 289 -6.03 1.52 -7.72
CA LEU A 289 -7.50 1.49 -7.58
C LEU A 289 -7.98 2.00 -6.21
N GLU A 290 -7.07 2.23 -5.25
CA GLU A 290 -7.35 2.87 -3.94
C GLU A 290 -6.17 3.64 -3.31
N GLU A 291 -6.51 4.57 -2.41
CA GLU A 291 -5.56 5.32 -1.56
C GLU A 291 -5.29 4.59 -0.23
N GLN A 292 -4.07 4.05 -0.15
CA GLN A 292 -3.21 3.90 1.04
C GLN A 292 -3.57 2.94 2.19
N SER A 293 -4.78 2.36 2.28
CA SER A 293 -5.16 1.63 3.52
C SER A 293 -4.84 0.12 3.55
N GLU A 294 -4.74 -0.55 2.39
CA GLU A 294 -4.52 -2.02 2.30
C GLU A 294 -3.09 -2.43 1.87
N LEU A 295 -2.16 -1.47 1.81
CA LEU A 295 -0.83 -1.68 1.22
C LEU A 295 0.01 -2.78 1.90
N ILE A 296 -0.24 -3.10 3.17
CA ILE A 296 0.53 -4.11 3.92
C ILE A 296 0.12 -5.54 3.51
N ASP A 297 -1.17 -5.82 3.38
CA ASP A 297 -1.66 -7.15 2.94
C ASP A 297 -1.37 -7.37 1.45
N ALA A 298 -1.47 -6.33 0.62
CA ALA A 298 -1.08 -6.41 -0.79
C ALA A 298 0.42 -6.77 -0.94
N GLN A 299 1.32 -6.10 -0.20
CA GLN A 299 2.76 -6.39 -0.24
C GLN A 299 3.12 -7.78 0.28
N LEU A 300 2.41 -8.28 1.29
CA LEU A 300 2.62 -9.64 1.81
C LEU A 300 2.09 -10.69 0.82
N ASN A 301 0.90 -10.49 0.26
CA ASN A 301 0.34 -11.35 -0.79
C ASN A 301 1.24 -11.39 -2.03
N ASP A 302 1.83 -10.26 -2.42
CA ASP A 302 2.82 -10.18 -3.51
C ASP A 302 4.04 -11.05 -3.27
N ARG A 303 4.55 -11.05 -2.02
CA ARG A 303 5.68 -11.90 -1.64
C ARG A 303 5.31 -13.38 -1.63
N PHE A 304 4.08 -13.72 -1.26
CA PHE A 304 3.57 -15.09 -1.33
C PHE A 304 3.42 -15.59 -2.77
N LEU A 305 2.86 -14.79 -3.67
CA LEU A 305 2.74 -15.15 -5.09
C LEU A 305 4.11 -15.31 -5.75
N LEU A 306 5.05 -14.41 -5.48
CA LEU A 306 6.43 -14.55 -5.95
C LEU A 306 7.08 -15.84 -5.43
N PHE A 307 6.83 -16.20 -4.16
CA PHE A 307 7.35 -17.43 -3.58
C PHE A 307 6.74 -18.67 -4.25
N GLU A 308 5.44 -18.65 -4.55
CA GLU A 308 4.75 -19.71 -5.29
C GLU A 308 5.34 -19.88 -6.71
N ASP A 309 5.54 -18.78 -7.43
CA ASP A 309 6.20 -18.78 -8.75
C ASP A 309 7.58 -19.41 -8.67
N MET A 310 8.39 -19.02 -7.67
CA MET A 310 9.71 -19.60 -7.45
C MET A 310 9.66 -21.10 -7.13
N LEU A 311 8.66 -21.57 -6.37
CA LEU A 311 8.47 -22.99 -6.10
C LEU A 311 8.10 -23.78 -7.36
N MET A 312 7.25 -23.21 -8.23
CA MET A 312 6.90 -23.83 -9.52
C MET A 312 8.11 -23.90 -10.45
N TYR A 313 8.88 -22.82 -10.57
CA TYR A 313 10.11 -22.82 -11.38
C TYR A 313 11.14 -23.83 -10.88
N ARG A 314 11.31 -23.95 -9.56
CA ARG A 314 12.32 -24.83 -8.94
C ARG A 314 12.20 -26.29 -9.37
N MET A 315 10.98 -26.80 -9.54
CA MET A 315 10.72 -28.20 -9.91
C MET A 315 10.35 -28.36 -11.39
N SER A 316 10.35 -27.28 -12.15
CA SER A 316 10.01 -27.30 -13.56
C SER A 316 11.13 -27.88 -14.43
N ASN A 317 10.76 -28.48 -15.55
CA ASN A 317 11.66 -28.83 -16.65
C ASN A 317 11.58 -27.80 -17.80
N LEU A 318 11.12 -26.58 -17.50
CA LEU A 318 10.93 -25.52 -18.49
C LEU A 318 12.27 -25.10 -19.08
N THR A 319 12.29 -24.91 -20.39
CA THR A 319 13.43 -24.29 -21.06
C THR A 319 13.37 -22.76 -20.97
N GLU A 320 14.46 -22.08 -21.34
CA GLU A 320 14.48 -20.60 -21.43
C GLU A 320 13.45 -20.08 -22.45
N GLN A 321 13.12 -20.89 -23.46
CA GLN A 321 12.10 -20.57 -24.45
C GLN A 321 10.68 -20.71 -23.89
N ASP A 322 10.45 -21.67 -22.98
CA ASP A 322 9.13 -21.95 -22.39
C ASP A 322 8.81 -21.04 -21.19
N THR A 323 9.82 -20.37 -20.63
CA THR A 323 9.68 -19.58 -19.40
C THR A 323 8.73 -18.40 -19.58
N GLY A 324 8.74 -17.77 -20.76
CA GLY A 324 7.80 -16.71 -21.11
C GLY A 324 6.37 -17.19 -21.25
N TYR A 325 6.16 -18.37 -21.86
CA TYR A 325 4.83 -18.98 -21.97
C TYR A 325 4.29 -19.35 -20.59
N PHE A 326 5.09 -20.02 -19.77
CA PHE A 326 4.73 -20.36 -18.40
C PHE A 326 4.40 -19.12 -17.57
N PHE A 327 5.18 -18.04 -17.70
CA PHE A 327 4.92 -16.78 -16.99
C PHE A 327 3.56 -16.19 -17.37
N ILE A 328 3.23 -16.15 -18.67
CA ILE A 328 1.94 -15.65 -19.16
C ILE A 328 0.79 -16.56 -18.69
N GLU A 329 0.91 -17.87 -18.84
CA GLU A 329 -0.10 -18.83 -18.40
C GLU A 329 -0.36 -18.72 -16.89
N ASN A 330 0.68 -18.56 -16.09
CA ASN A 330 0.54 -18.43 -14.65
C ASN A 330 -0.13 -17.10 -14.24
N GLN A 331 0.12 -16.01 -14.97
CA GLN A 331 -0.62 -14.76 -14.79
C GLN A 331 -2.09 -14.88 -15.21
N LEU A 332 -2.37 -15.57 -16.32
CA LEU A 332 -3.72 -15.82 -16.80
C LEU A 332 -4.48 -16.76 -15.85
N ARG A 333 -3.78 -17.73 -15.26
CA ARG A 333 -4.28 -18.66 -14.24
C ARG A 333 -4.93 -17.88 -13.10
N ILE A 334 -4.26 -16.86 -12.58
CA ILE A 334 -4.78 -15.98 -11.50
C ILE A 334 -6.11 -15.30 -11.89
N LEU A 335 -6.33 -14.99 -13.17
CA LEU A 335 -7.61 -14.44 -13.68
C LEU A 335 -8.69 -15.51 -13.93
N SER A 336 -8.29 -16.78 -14.11
CA SER A 336 -9.18 -17.87 -14.52
C SER A 336 -9.52 -18.84 -13.39
N GLU A 337 -8.66 -19.00 -12.38
CA GLU A 337 -8.89 -19.86 -11.22
C GLU A 337 -9.88 -19.16 -10.28
N GLY A 338 -11.16 -19.44 -10.49
CA GLY A 338 -12.22 -19.20 -9.51
C GLY A 338 -12.86 -17.80 -9.51
N SER A 339 -12.48 -16.91 -10.42
CA SER A 339 -12.86 -15.49 -10.33
C SER A 339 -13.47 -14.89 -11.58
N SER A 340 -13.36 -15.51 -12.76
CA SER A 340 -13.97 -14.97 -13.98
C SER A 340 -15.27 -15.70 -14.36
N PHE A 341 -16.41 -15.01 -14.22
CA PHE A 341 -17.71 -15.52 -14.67
C PHE A 341 -18.03 -15.00 -16.06
N ASN A 342 -18.41 -15.89 -16.99
CA ASN A 342 -18.91 -15.50 -18.31
C ASN A 342 -20.40 -15.16 -18.21
N LEU A 343 -20.78 -13.97 -18.68
CA LEU A 343 -22.13 -13.43 -18.57
C LEU A 343 -23.04 -13.79 -19.77
N LEU A 344 -22.64 -14.74 -20.61
CA LEU A 344 -23.39 -15.17 -21.82
C LEU A 344 -24.89 -15.45 -21.56
N ASN A 345 -25.21 -16.02 -20.39
CA ASN A 345 -26.58 -16.43 -20.04
C ASN A 345 -27.28 -15.45 -19.08
N LEU A 346 -26.74 -14.24 -18.89
CA LEU A 346 -27.31 -13.26 -17.96
C LEU A 346 -28.71 -12.80 -18.37
N GLU A 347 -29.14 -12.96 -19.61
CA GLU A 347 -30.52 -12.64 -20.01
C GLU A 347 -31.52 -13.69 -19.54
N ASN A 348 -31.09 -14.95 -19.42
CA ASN A 348 -31.96 -16.07 -19.04
C ASN A 348 -32.52 -15.85 -17.61
N PRO A 349 -33.85 -15.83 -17.42
CA PRO A 349 -34.49 -15.71 -16.10
C PRO A 349 -34.05 -16.75 -15.09
N GLU A 350 -33.67 -17.97 -15.53
CA GLU A 350 -33.27 -19.08 -14.66
C GLU A 350 -31.75 -19.19 -14.43
N SER A 351 -30.95 -18.21 -14.86
CA SER A 351 -29.51 -18.26 -14.65
C SER A 351 -29.12 -17.95 -13.20
N ASP A 352 -28.40 -18.87 -12.56
CA ASP A 352 -27.81 -18.69 -11.22
C ASP A 352 -26.89 -17.46 -11.13
N LEU A 353 -26.36 -16.98 -12.26
CA LEU A 353 -25.47 -15.82 -12.34
C LEU A 353 -26.17 -14.49 -11.99
N LYS A 354 -27.49 -14.37 -12.15
CA LYS A 354 -28.22 -13.16 -11.74
C LYS A 354 -28.21 -12.96 -10.23
N ASN A 355 -28.19 -14.07 -9.49
CA ASN A 355 -28.20 -14.09 -8.03
C ASN A 355 -26.80 -14.25 -7.44
N HIS A 356 -25.76 -14.20 -8.28
CA HIS A 356 -24.38 -14.22 -7.81
C HIS A 356 -24.13 -13.00 -6.94
N ILE A 357 -23.68 -13.26 -5.71
CA ILE A 357 -23.33 -12.23 -4.74
C ILE A 357 -21.96 -11.68 -5.14
N VAL A 358 -21.91 -10.38 -5.38
CA VAL A 358 -20.66 -9.68 -5.67
C VAL A 358 -19.96 -9.30 -4.37
N HIS A 359 -18.65 -9.22 -4.42
CA HIS A 359 -17.80 -8.85 -3.29
C HIS A 359 -17.07 -7.54 -3.55
N ASP A 360 -16.55 -6.96 -2.48
CA ASP A 360 -15.77 -5.74 -2.57
C ASP A 360 -14.51 -5.96 -3.42
N GLY A 361 -14.18 -4.99 -4.28
CA GLY A 361 -13.06 -5.07 -5.21
C GLY A 361 -13.33 -5.85 -6.50
N ASP A 362 -14.52 -6.44 -6.66
CA ASP A 362 -14.91 -7.09 -7.92
C ASP A 362 -14.93 -6.08 -9.09
N ILE A 363 -14.61 -6.57 -10.29
CA ILE A 363 -14.59 -5.78 -11.53
C ILE A 363 -15.53 -6.40 -12.54
N LEU A 364 -16.58 -5.66 -12.89
CA LEU A 364 -17.53 -6.01 -13.93
C LEU A 364 -17.15 -5.32 -15.25
N LEU A 365 -16.60 -6.09 -16.19
CA LEU A 365 -16.25 -5.61 -17.52
C LEU A 365 -17.35 -5.99 -18.52
N ILE A 366 -18.01 -4.98 -19.09
CA ILE A 366 -19.05 -5.15 -20.11
C ILE A 366 -18.60 -4.42 -21.37
N PRO A 367 -17.86 -5.08 -22.28
CA PRO A 367 -17.33 -4.41 -23.47
C PRO A 367 -18.43 -4.17 -24.51
N ARG A 368 -18.12 -3.29 -25.47
CA ARG A 368 -19.00 -3.03 -26.61
C ARG A 368 -19.07 -4.21 -27.58
N GLU A 369 -20.26 -4.50 -28.04
CA GLU A 369 -20.53 -5.42 -29.14
C GLU A 369 -19.95 -4.86 -30.43
N LYS A 370 -19.08 -5.65 -31.04
CA LYS A 370 -18.41 -5.30 -32.29
C LYS A 370 -19.03 -6.12 -33.42
N LYS A 371 -19.79 -5.47 -34.29
CA LYS A 371 -20.31 -6.07 -35.52
C LYS A 371 -19.29 -6.03 -36.66
N THR A 372 -18.03 -6.34 -36.32
CA THR A 372 -16.88 -6.18 -37.21
C THR A 372 -15.89 -7.33 -37.02
N VAL A 373 -15.16 -7.67 -38.08
CA VAL A 373 -14.00 -8.56 -38.04
C VAL A 373 -12.73 -7.71 -38.01
N PHE A 374 -11.78 -8.01 -37.12
CA PHE A 374 -10.53 -7.24 -37.01
C PHE A 374 -9.41 -7.92 -37.80
N VAL A 375 -8.93 -7.29 -38.87
CA VAL A 375 -7.85 -7.81 -39.70
C VAL A 375 -6.54 -7.12 -39.34
N PHE A 376 -5.50 -7.89 -39.04
CA PHE A 376 -4.20 -7.34 -38.60
C PHE A 376 -3.02 -8.25 -38.97
N GLY A 377 -1.80 -7.70 -38.86
CA GLY A 377 -0.58 -8.35 -39.31
C GLY A 377 -0.09 -7.78 -40.64
N GLN A 378 0.32 -8.63 -41.57
CA GLN A 378 0.92 -8.23 -42.84
C GLN A 378 -0.13 -7.95 -43.92
N VAL A 379 -0.97 -6.95 -43.67
CA VAL A 379 -1.96 -6.40 -44.62
C VAL A 379 -1.73 -4.92 -44.84
N SER A 380 -2.21 -4.36 -45.96
CA SER A 380 -1.97 -2.96 -46.31
C SER A 380 -2.59 -1.96 -45.31
N ASN A 381 -3.81 -2.23 -44.84
CA ASN A 381 -4.58 -1.37 -43.93
C ASN A 381 -5.22 -2.22 -42.81
N PRO A 382 -4.48 -2.54 -41.73
CA PRO A 382 -5.05 -3.27 -40.59
C PRO A 382 -6.16 -2.46 -39.92
N GLY A 383 -7.25 -3.12 -39.52
CA GLY A 383 -8.41 -2.42 -38.96
C GLY A 383 -9.66 -3.29 -38.77
N ASN A 384 -10.72 -2.65 -38.26
CA ASN A 384 -12.04 -3.28 -38.14
C ASN A 384 -12.80 -3.15 -39.46
N ILE A 385 -13.40 -4.24 -39.92
CA ILE A 385 -14.17 -4.32 -41.15
C ILE A 385 -15.56 -4.81 -40.79
N ASP A 386 -16.60 -4.17 -41.31
CA ASP A 386 -17.99 -4.55 -41.02
C ASP A 386 -18.24 -6.02 -41.37
N PHE A 387 -18.77 -6.76 -40.39
CA PHE A 387 -19.07 -8.18 -40.55
C PHE A 387 -20.22 -8.35 -41.55
N LYS A 388 -20.06 -9.31 -42.47
CA LYS A 388 -21.08 -9.75 -43.39
C LYS A 388 -21.19 -11.26 -43.34
N GLU A 389 -22.40 -11.74 -43.10
CA GLU A 389 -22.70 -13.16 -43.02
C GLU A 389 -22.44 -13.84 -44.38
N GLY A 390 -21.81 -15.02 -44.34
CA GLY A 390 -21.51 -15.84 -45.52
C GLY A 390 -20.24 -15.45 -46.30
N TYR A 391 -19.54 -14.39 -45.91
CA TYR A 391 -18.26 -14.02 -46.49
C TYR A 391 -17.09 -14.73 -45.80
N ASP A 392 -16.07 -15.09 -46.59
CA ASP A 392 -14.85 -15.78 -46.15
C ASP A 392 -13.73 -14.80 -45.76
N TYR A 393 -12.60 -15.33 -45.29
CA TYR A 393 -11.46 -14.52 -44.84
C TYR A 393 -10.88 -13.67 -45.97
N SER A 394 -10.91 -14.18 -47.21
CA SER A 394 -10.44 -13.51 -48.42
C SER A 394 -11.10 -12.16 -48.60
N TYR A 395 -12.43 -12.09 -48.44
CA TYR A 395 -13.18 -10.83 -48.51
C TYR A 395 -12.66 -9.78 -47.53
N TYR A 396 -12.43 -10.17 -46.28
CA TYR A 396 -11.97 -9.24 -45.24
C TYR A 396 -10.53 -8.78 -45.49
N ILE A 397 -9.65 -9.67 -45.97
CA ILE A 397 -8.28 -9.29 -46.35
C ILE A 397 -8.28 -8.33 -47.54
N GLU A 398 -9.13 -8.55 -48.54
CA GLU A 398 -9.29 -7.62 -49.66
C GLU A 398 -9.74 -6.23 -49.17
N LYS A 399 -10.71 -6.18 -48.25
CA LYS A 399 -11.17 -4.93 -47.63
C LYS A 399 -10.09 -4.27 -46.74
N ALA A 400 -9.14 -5.03 -46.21
CA ALA A 400 -7.94 -4.52 -45.57
C ALA A 400 -6.89 -4.01 -46.58
N GLY A 401 -7.19 -3.95 -47.88
CA GLY A 401 -6.26 -3.51 -48.92
C GLY A 401 -5.31 -4.61 -49.40
N GLY A 402 -5.68 -5.88 -49.20
CA GLY A 402 -4.92 -7.04 -49.65
C GLY A 402 -3.76 -7.42 -48.73
N LEU A 403 -3.14 -8.55 -49.08
CA LEU A 403 -1.92 -9.04 -48.43
C LEU A 403 -0.74 -8.10 -48.72
N GLY A 404 0.08 -7.85 -47.70
CA GLY A 404 1.33 -7.10 -47.86
C GLY A 404 2.41 -7.96 -48.50
N GLU A 405 3.41 -7.33 -49.12
CA GLU A 405 4.46 -8.00 -49.91
C GLU A 405 5.22 -9.12 -49.16
N TYR A 406 5.39 -8.97 -47.85
CA TYR A 406 6.08 -9.94 -47.00
C TYR A 406 5.11 -10.85 -46.21
N SER A 407 3.88 -11.05 -46.67
CA SER A 407 2.93 -11.92 -45.98
C SER A 407 3.34 -13.38 -46.08
N ASP A 408 2.95 -14.14 -45.07
CA ASP A 408 2.97 -15.61 -45.12
C ASP A 408 1.56 -16.15 -45.43
N ASP A 409 1.49 -17.38 -45.93
CA ASP A 409 0.24 -18.03 -46.35
C ASP A 409 -0.48 -18.69 -45.15
N ASP A 410 0.19 -18.86 -44.02
CA ASP A 410 -0.34 -19.45 -42.77
C ASP A 410 -1.31 -18.51 -42.02
N ILE A 411 -2.36 -18.06 -42.70
CA ILE A 411 -3.34 -17.11 -42.16
C ILE A 411 -4.19 -17.79 -41.09
N MET A 412 -4.40 -17.09 -39.97
CA MET A 412 -5.14 -17.62 -38.82
C MET A 412 -6.38 -16.79 -38.52
N ILE A 413 -7.47 -17.47 -38.20
CA ILE A 413 -8.68 -16.90 -37.63
C ILE A 413 -8.63 -17.12 -36.12
N ILE A 414 -8.73 -16.03 -35.35
CA ILE A 414 -8.82 -16.07 -33.89
C ILE A 414 -10.27 -15.82 -33.50
N LYS A 415 -10.90 -16.85 -32.95
CA LYS A 415 -12.32 -16.82 -32.57
C LYS A 415 -12.59 -15.82 -31.45
N ASN A 416 -13.64 -15.02 -31.60
CA ASN A 416 -13.97 -13.94 -30.66
C ASN A 416 -14.27 -14.42 -29.24
N ASP A 417 -14.95 -15.55 -29.12
CA ASP A 417 -15.48 -16.10 -27.87
C ASP A 417 -14.43 -16.92 -27.09
N THR A 418 -13.76 -17.84 -27.78
CA THR A 418 -12.83 -18.82 -27.22
C THR A 418 -11.37 -18.39 -27.30
N ARG A 419 -11.06 -17.39 -28.15
CA ARG A 419 -9.68 -17.00 -28.51
C ARG A 419 -8.87 -18.13 -29.14
N ASN A 420 -9.54 -19.19 -29.59
CA ASN A 420 -8.89 -20.28 -30.30
C ASN A 420 -8.38 -19.81 -31.67
N TRP A 421 -7.22 -20.31 -32.07
CA TRP A 421 -6.58 -20.04 -33.35
C TRP A 421 -6.89 -21.19 -34.30
N ILE A 422 -7.48 -20.87 -35.45
CA ILE A 422 -7.85 -21.86 -36.46
C ILE A 422 -7.25 -21.42 -37.79
N SER A 423 -6.62 -22.34 -38.51
CA SER A 423 -6.12 -22.06 -39.87
C SER A 423 -7.29 -21.80 -40.80
N VAL A 424 -7.09 -20.89 -41.77
CA VAL A 424 -8.05 -20.66 -42.85
C VAL A 424 -8.22 -21.87 -43.79
N ASP A 425 -7.28 -22.82 -43.77
CA ASP A 425 -7.34 -24.03 -44.60
C ASP A 425 -8.31 -25.09 -44.07
N ASP A 426 -8.85 -24.92 -42.86
CA ASP A 426 -9.85 -25.83 -42.31
C ASP A 426 -11.22 -25.58 -42.98
N GLU A 427 -11.69 -26.58 -43.73
CA GLU A 427 -12.90 -26.52 -44.56
C GLU A 427 -14.19 -26.18 -43.79
N ASN A 428 -14.21 -26.30 -42.47
CA ASN A 428 -15.40 -26.04 -41.64
C ASN A 428 -15.42 -24.67 -40.97
N VAL A 429 -14.41 -23.83 -41.19
CA VAL A 429 -14.29 -22.56 -40.45
C VAL A 429 -15.20 -21.50 -41.04
N LYS A 430 -16.13 -21.03 -40.21
CA LYS A 430 -16.98 -19.88 -40.50
C LYS A 430 -16.53 -18.68 -39.69
N ILE A 431 -16.42 -17.55 -40.37
CA ILE A 431 -16.16 -16.26 -39.73
C ILE A 431 -17.45 -15.79 -39.08
N GLU A 432 -17.31 -15.36 -37.84
CA GLU A 432 -18.37 -14.81 -37.02
C GLU A 432 -18.06 -13.37 -36.64
N GLU A 433 -19.07 -12.66 -36.16
CA GLU A 433 -18.92 -11.31 -35.66
C GLU A 433 -17.89 -11.21 -34.53
N GLY A 434 -16.97 -10.24 -34.64
CA GLY A 434 -15.94 -10.00 -33.65
C GLY A 434 -14.69 -10.89 -33.76
N ASP A 435 -14.64 -11.81 -34.74
CA ASP A 435 -13.44 -12.61 -35.01
C ASP A 435 -12.26 -11.73 -35.44
N TYR A 436 -11.05 -12.27 -35.31
CA TYR A 436 -9.84 -11.61 -35.74
C TYR A 436 -9.20 -12.44 -36.85
N ILE A 437 -8.69 -11.78 -37.88
CA ILE A 437 -7.90 -12.41 -38.93
C ILE A 437 -6.47 -11.90 -38.78
N TRP A 438 -5.57 -12.83 -38.49
CA TRP A 438 -4.15 -12.54 -38.37
C TRP A 438 -3.42 -13.04 -39.62
N VAL A 439 -2.75 -12.12 -40.30
CA VAL A 439 -1.88 -12.42 -41.44
C VAL A 439 -0.42 -12.40 -40.96
N PRO A 440 0.27 -13.54 -40.95
CA PRO A 440 1.66 -13.58 -40.51
C PRO A 440 2.56 -12.81 -41.46
N LYS A 441 3.73 -12.43 -40.96
CA LYS A 441 4.81 -11.89 -41.76
C LYS A 441 5.82 -13.00 -42.02
N ASN A 442 6.14 -13.23 -43.29
CA ASN A 442 7.23 -14.09 -43.69
C ASN A 442 8.55 -13.49 -43.18
N PRO A 443 9.27 -14.16 -42.26
CA PRO A 443 10.46 -13.61 -41.64
C PRO A 443 11.58 -13.48 -42.68
N VAL A 444 11.99 -12.23 -42.95
CA VAL A 444 13.13 -11.97 -43.83
C VAL A 444 14.40 -12.50 -43.16
N ARG A 445 14.97 -13.56 -43.74
CA ARG A 445 16.22 -14.16 -43.28
C ARG A 445 17.38 -13.54 -44.05
N SER A 446 18.33 -12.93 -43.34
CA SER A 446 19.52 -12.34 -43.96
C SER A 446 20.44 -13.43 -44.52
N PHE A 447 21.34 -13.05 -45.43
CA PHE A 447 22.39 -13.94 -45.91
C PHE A 447 23.21 -14.52 -44.75
N ASP A 448 23.51 -13.71 -43.73
CA ASP A 448 24.24 -14.12 -42.54
C ASP A 448 23.52 -15.23 -41.76
N PHE A 449 22.19 -15.17 -41.67
CA PHE A 449 21.39 -16.25 -41.05
C PHE A 449 21.63 -17.59 -41.77
N HIS A 450 21.63 -17.58 -43.10
CA HIS A 450 21.85 -18.79 -43.90
C HIS A 450 23.29 -19.28 -43.81
N ILE A 451 24.28 -18.39 -43.84
CA ILE A 451 25.69 -18.74 -43.66
C ILE A 451 25.93 -19.33 -42.28
N TYR A 452 25.32 -18.76 -41.24
CA TYR A 452 25.43 -19.29 -39.88
C TYR A 452 24.85 -20.72 -39.79
N ARG A 453 23.65 -20.97 -40.35
CA ARG A 453 23.05 -22.31 -40.39
C ARG A 453 23.90 -23.31 -41.19
N LEU A 454 24.41 -22.90 -42.35
CA LEU A 454 25.28 -23.72 -43.19
C LEU A 454 26.60 -24.06 -42.47
N SER A 455 27.22 -23.08 -41.80
CA SER A 455 28.43 -23.30 -41.00
C SER A 455 28.17 -24.33 -39.91
N ASN A 456 27.03 -24.26 -39.22
CA ASN A 456 26.66 -25.25 -38.21
C ASN A 456 26.51 -26.66 -38.83
N TYR A 457 25.88 -26.78 -40.00
CA TYR A 457 25.77 -28.08 -40.69
C TYR A 457 27.13 -28.62 -41.15
N LEU A 458 27.99 -27.79 -41.75
CA LEU A 458 29.33 -28.18 -42.17
C LEU A 458 30.21 -28.58 -40.99
N SER A 459 30.08 -27.89 -39.84
CA SER A 459 30.79 -28.25 -38.62
C SER A 459 30.36 -29.62 -38.08
N ILE A 460 29.07 -29.97 -38.18
CA ILE A 460 28.56 -31.28 -37.79
C ILE A 460 29.12 -32.36 -38.74
N VAL A 461 29.03 -32.14 -40.05
CA VAL A 461 29.55 -33.10 -41.06
C VAL A 461 31.06 -33.28 -40.92
N GLY A 462 31.82 -32.19 -40.73
CA GLY A 462 33.27 -32.23 -40.53
C GLY A 462 33.67 -33.01 -39.27
N SER A 463 32.93 -32.83 -38.17
CA SER A 463 33.14 -33.61 -36.94
C SER A 463 32.92 -35.11 -37.17
N ILE A 464 31.82 -35.48 -37.84
CA ILE A 464 31.51 -36.88 -38.18
C ILE A 464 32.60 -37.48 -39.08
N ALA A 465 33.01 -36.75 -40.13
CA ALA A 465 34.07 -37.21 -41.05
C ALA A 465 35.40 -37.44 -40.33
N THR A 466 35.77 -36.55 -39.40
CA THR A 466 37.00 -36.68 -38.61
C THR A 466 36.95 -37.93 -37.71
N ILE A 467 35.81 -38.20 -37.07
CA ILE A 467 35.62 -39.43 -36.28
C ILE A 467 35.76 -40.67 -37.16
N ILE A 468 35.15 -40.69 -38.35
CA ILE A 468 35.26 -41.81 -39.29
C ILE A 468 36.72 -42.03 -39.70
N ILE A 469 37.46 -40.97 -40.01
CA ILE A 469 38.89 -41.06 -40.38
C ILE A 469 39.71 -41.64 -39.24
N LEU A 470 39.49 -41.20 -38.00
CA LEU A 470 40.18 -41.73 -36.82
C LEU A 470 39.87 -43.22 -36.59
N VAL A 471 38.62 -43.64 -36.71
CA VAL A 471 38.22 -45.05 -36.58
C VAL A 471 38.90 -45.91 -37.65
N VAL A 472 38.95 -45.43 -38.90
CA VAL A 472 39.62 -46.12 -40.01
C VAL A 472 41.14 -46.20 -39.78
N GLN A 473 41.75 -45.18 -39.16
CA GLN A 473 43.19 -45.16 -38.85
C GLN A 473 43.58 -46.05 -37.67
N LEU A 474 42.71 -46.20 -36.66
CA LEU A 474 42.95 -47.02 -35.46
C LEU A 474 42.55 -48.50 -35.63
N GLY A 475 41.69 -48.80 -36.61
CA GLY A 475 41.31 -50.17 -36.99
C GLY A 475 42.29 -50.87 -37.94
N LYS A 476 43.39 -50.19 -38.31
CA LYS A 476 44.59 -50.76 -38.94
C LYS A 476 45.70 -50.84 -37.91
#